data_AF-A0A3B4F3V2-F1
#
_entry.id   AF-A0A3B4F3V2-F1
#
_cell.length_a   1.000
_cell.length_b   1.000
_cell.length_c   1.000
_cell.angle_alpha   90.00
_cell.angle_beta   90.00
_cell.angle_gamma   90.00
#
_symmetry.space_group_name_H-M   'P 1'
#
loop_
_entity.id
_entity.type
_entity.pdbx_description
1 polymer ?
#
loop_
_entity_poly.entity_id
_entity_poly.type
_entity_poly.pdbx_seq_one_letter_code
_entity_poly.pdbx_strand_id
1 'polypeptide(L)'
;MFDTLYECFWSDSLWLPVGLTWADLEDKEGRVYAKASNLYVTLPYALAFLLIRYLFERWIATPLAVSAGIKQRVYLKAEENSILEFYYTTQCRNPAQVDIDGLSKKSCLSTRQVERWFRRRRRQDRPGVLKKFTEARLLRSAFVSVCICDYSDINSNFIVSQQLSQYWYYILEMSFYGCLLFSVAFDVKRKDFKEQIIHHLATLVLLSFSWCANYIRVGTLVMLIHDASDVFLESAKLFNYAKWEKTCKTLFVLFAIVFMVTRLIIFPFWLIHCTWVYPVLYYPAFFGYYFFNTMLVVLLCLHIFWAYLILRMIRKFMFGTVSLL
;
A
#
# COMPACT_ATOMS: atom_id res chain seq x y z
N MET A 1 25.02 25.24 11.21
CA MET A 1 25.08 23.75 11.24
C MET A 1 23.94 23.14 10.44
N PHE A 2 22.68 23.56 10.62
CA PHE A 2 21.58 23.11 9.76
C PHE A 2 21.75 23.57 8.30
N ASP A 3 22.15 24.82 8.06
CA ASP A 3 22.32 25.35 6.70
C ASP A 3 23.47 24.65 5.96
N THR A 4 24.60 24.41 6.64
CA THR A 4 25.73 23.65 6.10
C THR A 4 25.37 22.20 5.78
N LEU A 5 24.49 21.58 6.58
CA LEU A 5 23.98 20.23 6.29
C LEU A 5 22.99 20.24 5.13
N TYR A 6 22.17 21.28 5.01
CA TYR A 6 21.23 21.48 3.90
C TYR A 6 21.97 21.67 2.58
N GLU A 7 22.99 22.53 2.53
CA GLU A 7 23.82 22.74 1.35
C GLU A 7 24.60 21.48 0.95
N CYS A 8 25.16 20.77 1.94
CA CYS A 8 25.83 19.50 1.69
C CYS A 8 24.85 18.44 1.15
N PHE A 9 23.65 18.35 1.75
CA PHE A 9 22.62 17.45 1.29
C PHE A 9 22.16 17.80 -0.12
N TRP A 10 21.92 19.07 -0.46
CA TRP A 10 21.46 19.48 -1.80
C TRP A 10 22.58 19.74 -2.81
N SER A 11 23.81 19.29 -2.56
CA SER A 11 24.91 19.42 -3.51
C SER A 11 24.59 18.72 -4.84
N ASP A 12 24.80 19.42 -5.96
CA ASP A 12 24.58 18.89 -7.31
C ASP A 12 25.34 17.56 -7.51
N SER A 13 26.60 17.52 -7.07
CA SER A 13 27.50 16.37 -7.23
C SER A 13 27.01 15.07 -6.56
N LEU A 14 26.13 15.20 -5.56
CA LEU A 14 25.60 14.06 -4.83
C LEU A 14 24.42 13.41 -5.60
N TRP A 15 23.55 14.23 -6.17
CA TRP A 15 22.27 13.77 -6.73
C TRP A 15 22.18 13.78 -8.24
N LEU A 16 23.05 14.53 -8.92
CA LEU A 16 23.02 14.74 -10.35
C LEU A 16 24.31 14.22 -11.01
N PRO A 17 24.24 13.81 -12.30
CA PRO A 17 25.41 13.41 -13.05
C PRO A 17 26.38 14.58 -13.27
N VAL A 18 27.65 14.25 -13.54
CA VAL A 18 28.71 15.24 -13.78
C VAL A 18 28.33 16.14 -14.96
N GLY A 19 28.38 17.45 -14.74
CA GLY A 19 28.05 18.47 -15.76
C GLY A 19 26.59 18.90 -15.77
N LEU A 20 25.74 18.37 -14.87
CA LEU A 20 24.37 18.81 -14.67
C LEU A 20 24.20 19.48 -13.30
N THR A 21 23.45 20.57 -13.24
CA THR A 21 23.14 21.31 -12.00
C THR A 21 21.63 21.43 -11.80
N TRP A 22 21.19 21.74 -10.59
CA TRP A 22 19.77 22.03 -10.33
C TRP A 22 19.23 23.18 -11.20
N ALA A 23 20.08 24.13 -11.60
CA ALA A 23 19.73 25.22 -12.52
C ALA A 23 19.43 24.77 -13.96
N ASP A 24 19.87 23.57 -14.35
CA ASP A 24 19.54 22.96 -15.64
C ASP A 24 18.16 22.30 -15.64
N LEU A 25 17.61 22.05 -14.44
CA LEU A 25 16.27 21.50 -14.22
C LEU A 25 15.23 22.61 -13.94
N GLU A 26 15.52 23.85 -14.32
CA GLU A 26 14.56 24.96 -14.30
C GLU A 26 13.83 25.11 -15.64
N ASP A 27 12.62 25.69 -15.59
CA ASP A 27 11.79 25.89 -16.77
C ASP A 27 12.51 26.80 -17.80
N LYS A 28 12.79 26.25 -18.99
CA LYS A 28 13.47 26.97 -20.09
C LYS A 28 12.81 26.61 -21.41
N GLU A 29 12.66 27.60 -22.30
CA GLU A 29 12.29 27.40 -23.71
C GLU A 29 11.02 26.54 -23.94
N GLY A 30 9.97 26.75 -23.13
CA GLY A 30 8.71 26.01 -23.24
C GLY A 30 8.74 24.58 -22.66
N ARG A 31 9.86 24.14 -22.05
CA ARG A 31 9.94 22.90 -21.28
C ARG A 31 9.67 23.19 -19.80
N VAL A 32 8.69 22.50 -19.24
CA VAL A 32 8.32 22.61 -17.83
C VAL A 32 8.90 21.43 -17.06
N TYR A 33 9.74 21.71 -16.07
CA TYR A 33 10.40 20.72 -15.23
C TYR A 33 9.65 20.49 -13.92
N ALA A 34 9.82 19.29 -13.35
CA ALA A 34 9.25 18.97 -12.05
C ALA A 34 10.00 19.71 -10.93
N LYS A 35 9.28 20.57 -10.21
CA LYS A 35 9.83 21.31 -9.07
C LYS A 35 9.55 20.59 -7.76
N ALA A 36 10.51 20.61 -6.84
CA ALA A 36 10.32 20.07 -5.48
C ALA A 36 9.15 20.72 -4.75
N SER A 37 8.86 22.01 -5.03
CA SER A 37 7.70 22.73 -4.49
C SER A 37 6.36 22.07 -4.80
N ASN A 38 6.26 21.35 -5.92
CA ASN A 38 5.03 20.67 -6.32
C ASN A 38 4.69 19.52 -5.36
N LEU A 39 5.68 18.96 -4.66
CA LEU A 39 5.46 17.93 -3.65
C LEU A 39 4.72 18.48 -2.41
N TYR A 40 4.81 19.78 -2.10
CA TYR A 40 4.05 20.33 -0.98
C TYR A 40 2.54 20.22 -1.18
N VAL A 41 2.10 20.21 -2.45
CA VAL A 41 0.70 20.03 -2.81
C VAL A 41 0.21 18.61 -2.47
N THR A 42 1.08 17.60 -2.39
CA THR A 42 0.60 16.24 -2.08
C THR A 42 0.07 16.08 -0.66
N LEU A 43 0.51 16.92 0.28
CA LEU A 43 0.05 16.88 1.68
C LEU A 43 -1.42 17.30 1.85
N PRO A 44 -1.86 18.49 1.39
CA PRO A 44 -3.28 18.86 1.47
C PRO A 44 -4.17 17.90 0.68
N TYR A 45 -3.72 17.38 -0.47
CA TYR A 45 -4.46 16.37 -1.22
C TYR A 45 -4.53 15.03 -0.49
N ALA A 46 -3.48 14.60 0.22
CA ALA A 46 -3.53 13.42 1.08
C ALA A 46 -4.58 13.56 2.20
N LEU A 47 -4.66 14.74 2.82
CA LEU A 47 -5.70 15.06 3.81
C LEU A 47 -7.11 15.09 3.20
N ALA A 48 -7.25 15.65 1.99
CA ALA A 48 -8.50 15.63 1.24
C ALA A 48 -8.92 14.18 0.92
N PHE A 49 -7.98 13.32 0.51
CA PHE A 49 -8.23 11.90 0.30
C PHE A 49 -8.66 11.17 1.59
N LEU A 50 -8.11 11.53 2.74
CA LEU A 50 -8.57 11.01 4.04
C LEU A 50 -10.02 11.39 4.32
N LEU A 51 -10.39 12.66 4.05
CA LEU A 51 -11.77 13.13 4.21
C LEU A 51 -12.70 12.41 3.23
N ILE A 52 -12.35 12.35 1.95
CA ILE A 52 -13.12 11.65 0.92
C ILE A 52 -13.30 10.18 1.30
N ARG A 53 -12.22 9.52 1.75
CA ARG A 53 -12.27 8.14 2.24
C ARG A 53 -13.27 8.01 3.40
N TYR A 54 -13.18 8.88 4.41
CA TYR A 54 -14.10 8.88 5.55
C TYR A 54 -15.56 9.05 5.12
N LEU A 55 -15.84 9.98 4.20
CA LEU A 55 -17.18 10.21 3.66
C LEU A 55 -17.68 9.01 2.84
N PHE A 56 -16.84 8.46 1.96
CA PHE A 56 -17.16 7.28 1.16
C PHE A 56 -17.46 6.07 2.04
N GLU A 57 -16.62 5.83 3.05
CA GLU A 57 -16.80 4.74 4.00
C GLU A 57 -18.15 4.85 4.73
N ARG A 58 -18.55 6.07 5.10
CA ARG A 58 -19.75 6.33 5.88
C ARG A 58 -21.04 6.43 5.07
N TRP A 59 -20.99 6.92 3.84
CA TRP A 59 -22.17 7.23 3.03
C TRP A 59 -22.43 6.26 1.89
N ILE A 60 -21.39 5.57 1.39
CA ILE A 60 -21.51 4.68 0.22
C ILE A 60 -21.22 3.24 0.62
N ALA A 61 -20.06 2.99 1.23
CA ALA A 61 -19.62 1.63 1.49
C ALA A 61 -20.48 0.91 2.55
N THR A 62 -20.89 1.59 3.61
CA THR A 62 -21.79 1.05 4.65
C THR A 62 -23.17 0.65 4.12
N PRO A 63 -23.93 1.50 3.40
CA PRO A 63 -25.22 1.07 2.84
C PRO A 63 -25.06 -0.01 1.77
N LEU A 64 -24.00 0.05 0.95
CA LEU A 64 -23.73 -0.98 -0.06
C LEU A 64 -23.39 -2.33 0.56
N ALA A 65 -22.67 -2.35 1.68
CA ALA A 65 -22.42 -3.57 2.43
C ALA A 65 -23.71 -4.16 3.02
N VAL A 66 -24.61 -3.31 3.52
CA VAL A 66 -25.91 -3.73 4.04
C VAL A 66 -26.80 -4.29 2.93
N SER A 67 -26.84 -3.64 1.75
CA SER A 67 -27.60 -4.12 0.60
C SER A 67 -27.04 -5.43 0.03
N ALA A 68 -25.70 -5.61 0.08
CA ALA A 68 -25.04 -6.88 -0.25
C ALA A 68 -25.25 -7.98 0.82
N GLY A 69 -26.04 -7.73 1.86
CA GLY A 69 -26.38 -8.71 2.90
C GLY A 69 -25.26 -8.98 3.92
N ILE A 70 -24.26 -8.10 4.00
CA ILE A 70 -23.15 -8.21 4.97
C ILE A 70 -23.67 -7.73 6.34
N LYS A 71 -24.23 -8.65 7.12
CA LYS A 71 -24.68 -8.36 8.49
C LYS A 71 -23.49 -8.05 9.40
N GLN A 72 -23.56 -6.95 10.14
CA GLN A 72 -22.61 -6.66 11.20
C GLN A 72 -22.78 -7.70 12.31
N ARG A 73 -21.80 -8.60 12.46
CA ARG A 73 -21.76 -9.52 13.60
C ARG A 73 -21.43 -8.72 14.85
N VAL A 74 -22.46 -8.40 15.64
CA VAL A 74 -22.29 -7.85 16.98
C VAL A 74 -21.74 -8.96 17.87
N TYR A 75 -20.47 -8.86 18.26
CA TYR A 75 -19.89 -9.78 19.23
C TYR A 75 -20.41 -9.42 20.62
N LEU A 76 -20.83 -10.43 21.38
CA LEU A 76 -21.16 -10.27 22.80
C LEU A 76 -19.98 -9.61 23.52
N LYS A 77 -20.26 -8.51 24.23
CA LYS A 77 -19.24 -7.80 25.00
C LYS A 77 -18.67 -8.77 26.05
N ALA A 78 -17.34 -8.82 26.22
CA ALA A 78 -16.76 -9.50 27.36
C ALA A 78 -17.27 -8.79 28.63
N GLU A 79 -17.50 -9.58 29.68
CA GLU A 79 -17.94 -9.08 30.98
C GLU A 79 -16.87 -8.13 31.56
N GLU A 80 -17.27 -7.07 32.25
CA GLU A 80 -16.31 -6.09 32.74
C GLU A 80 -15.54 -6.66 33.93
N ASN A 81 -14.26 -6.96 33.72
CA ASN A 81 -13.37 -7.46 34.75
C ASN A 81 -12.00 -6.78 34.62
N SER A 82 -11.70 -5.89 35.57
CA SER A 82 -10.49 -5.06 35.57
C SER A 82 -9.21 -5.91 35.65
N ILE A 83 -9.22 -7.03 36.36
CA ILE A 83 -8.07 -7.91 36.53
C ILE A 83 -7.74 -8.62 35.22
N LEU A 84 -8.75 -9.16 34.54
CA LEU A 84 -8.58 -9.83 33.25
C LEU A 84 -8.20 -8.84 32.14
N GLU A 85 -8.78 -7.64 32.13
CA GLU A 85 -8.44 -6.59 31.15
C GLU A 85 -7.01 -6.07 31.35
N PHE A 86 -6.59 -5.87 32.61
CA PHE A 86 -5.22 -5.48 32.93
C PHE A 86 -4.22 -6.53 32.43
N TYR A 87 -4.46 -7.81 32.72
CA TYR A 87 -3.59 -8.88 32.22
C TYR A 87 -3.60 -8.97 30.69
N TYR A 88 -4.77 -8.84 30.05
CA TYR A 88 -4.90 -8.93 28.60
C TYR A 88 -4.14 -7.83 27.84
N THR A 89 -4.12 -6.62 28.40
CA THR A 89 -3.49 -5.44 27.79
C THR A 89 -1.99 -5.35 28.06
N THR A 90 -1.53 -5.80 29.23
CA THR A 90 -0.11 -5.65 29.66
C THR A 90 0.74 -6.90 29.51
N GLN A 91 0.16 -8.10 29.68
CA GLN A 91 0.91 -9.36 29.76
C GLN A 91 0.73 -10.20 28.50
N CYS A 92 -0.42 -10.87 28.35
CA CYS A 92 -0.62 -11.83 27.26
C CYS A 92 -2.09 -11.95 26.84
N ARG A 93 -2.31 -12.03 25.53
CA ARG A 93 -3.64 -12.23 24.93
C ARG A 93 -4.07 -13.70 24.88
N ASN A 94 -3.12 -14.63 24.96
CA ASN A 94 -3.31 -16.08 24.98
C ASN A 94 -2.58 -16.69 26.19
N PRO A 95 -3.14 -16.55 27.40
CA PRO A 95 -2.53 -17.09 28.62
C PRO A 95 -2.38 -18.62 28.55
N ALA A 96 -1.31 -19.14 29.16
CA ALA A 96 -1.15 -20.58 29.36
C ALA A 96 -2.07 -21.07 30.48
N GLN A 97 -2.24 -22.39 30.62
CA GLN A 97 -3.15 -22.96 31.62
C GLN A 97 -2.80 -22.51 33.05
N VAL A 98 -1.50 -22.43 33.37
CA VAL A 98 -0.99 -21.99 34.68
C VAL A 98 -1.43 -20.56 35.00
N ASP A 99 -1.38 -19.67 34.01
CA ASP A 99 -1.83 -18.28 34.15
C ASP A 99 -3.35 -18.18 34.31
N ILE A 100 -4.11 -19.04 33.60
CA ILE A 100 -5.57 -19.11 33.71
C ILE A 100 -5.98 -19.50 35.13
N ASP A 101 -5.30 -20.46 35.74
CA ASP A 101 -5.58 -20.91 37.12
C ASP A 101 -5.24 -19.81 38.13
N GLY A 102 -4.14 -19.08 37.94
CA GLY A 102 -3.79 -17.92 38.74
C GLY A 102 -4.80 -16.77 38.62
N LEU A 103 -5.27 -16.48 37.40
CA LEU A 103 -6.29 -15.46 37.13
C LEU A 103 -7.66 -15.86 37.65
N SER A 104 -8.00 -17.15 37.61
CA SER A 104 -9.23 -17.71 38.19
C SER A 104 -9.30 -17.40 39.70
N LYS A 105 -8.21 -17.63 40.43
CA LYS A 105 -8.12 -17.31 41.86
C LYS A 105 -8.25 -15.81 42.14
N LYS A 106 -7.58 -14.96 41.34
CA LYS A 106 -7.59 -13.50 41.53
C LYS A 106 -8.92 -12.83 41.16
N SER A 107 -9.62 -13.37 40.17
CA SER A 107 -10.87 -12.80 39.65
C SER A 107 -12.14 -13.39 40.26
N CYS A 108 -12.00 -14.37 41.17
CA CYS A 108 -13.10 -15.15 41.73
C CYS A 108 -13.99 -15.84 40.67
N LEU A 109 -13.46 -16.07 39.47
CA LEU A 109 -14.13 -16.74 38.36
C LEU A 109 -13.61 -18.16 38.21
N SER A 110 -14.43 -19.07 37.71
CA SER A 110 -13.96 -20.40 37.31
C SER A 110 -12.98 -20.31 36.13
N THR A 111 -12.08 -21.29 36.03
CA THR A 111 -11.12 -21.41 34.91
C THR A 111 -11.83 -21.34 33.55
N ARG A 112 -12.97 -22.01 33.41
CA ARG A 112 -13.82 -21.96 32.19
C ARG A 112 -14.38 -20.56 31.91
N GLN A 113 -14.77 -19.79 32.93
CA GLN A 113 -15.24 -18.42 32.75
C GLN A 113 -14.10 -17.50 32.30
N VAL A 114 -12.90 -17.66 32.87
CA VAL A 114 -11.69 -16.94 32.45
C VAL A 114 -11.35 -17.26 30.99
N GLU A 115 -11.29 -18.53 30.61
CA GLU A 115 -11.08 -18.95 29.21
C GLU A 115 -12.14 -18.38 28.26
N ARG A 116 -13.41 -18.38 28.68
CA ARG A 116 -14.52 -17.84 27.89
C ARG A 116 -14.39 -16.33 27.73
N TRP A 117 -13.99 -15.63 28.79
CA TRP A 117 -13.73 -14.20 28.77
C TRP A 117 -12.61 -13.87 27.77
N PHE A 118 -11.46 -14.52 27.87
CA PHE A 118 -10.33 -14.33 26.93
C PHE A 118 -10.73 -14.65 25.49
N ARG A 119 -11.50 -15.72 25.25
CA ARG A 119 -12.06 -16.04 23.92
C ARG A 119 -13.05 -15.00 23.40
N ARG A 120 -13.83 -14.36 24.26
CA ARG A 120 -14.76 -13.28 23.90
C ARG A 120 -14.02 -11.98 23.63
N ARG A 121 -13.11 -11.59 24.51
CA ARG A 121 -12.27 -10.39 24.39
C ARG A 121 -11.42 -10.39 23.12
N ARG A 122 -10.78 -11.53 22.79
CA ARG A 122 -10.08 -11.73 21.52
C ARG A 122 -10.99 -11.66 20.30
N ARG A 123 -12.26 -12.07 20.43
CA ARG A 123 -13.24 -11.98 19.35
C ARG A 123 -13.72 -10.54 19.14
N GLN A 124 -13.82 -9.75 20.21
CA GLN A 124 -14.13 -8.32 20.12
C GLN A 124 -13.00 -7.52 19.44
N ASP A 125 -11.73 -7.88 19.68
CA ASP A 125 -10.59 -7.27 18.99
C ASP A 125 -10.53 -7.58 17.48
N ARG A 126 -11.28 -8.59 17.02
CA ARG A 126 -11.33 -8.90 15.59
C ARG A 126 -12.25 -7.88 14.92
N PRO A 127 -11.72 -7.05 14.01
CA PRO A 127 -12.54 -6.10 13.27
C PRO A 127 -13.63 -6.84 12.48
N GLY A 128 -14.83 -6.27 12.50
CA GLY A 128 -15.97 -6.81 11.77
C GLY A 128 -15.70 -6.90 10.27
N VAL A 129 -16.35 -7.86 9.61
CA VAL A 129 -16.27 -8.02 8.14
C VAL A 129 -16.73 -6.75 7.42
N LEU A 130 -17.73 -6.05 7.98
CA LEU A 130 -18.20 -4.75 7.51
C LEU A 130 -17.05 -3.72 7.50
N LYS A 131 -16.33 -3.57 8.62
CA LYS A 131 -15.18 -2.64 8.68
C LYS A 131 -14.13 -2.98 7.61
N LYS A 132 -13.85 -4.27 7.38
CA LYS A 132 -12.90 -4.69 6.33
C LYS A 132 -13.40 -4.50 4.89
N PHE A 133 -14.72 -4.57 4.67
CA PHE A 133 -15.36 -4.30 3.39
C PHE A 133 -15.34 -2.81 3.09
N THR A 134 -15.66 -1.99 4.08
CA THR A 134 -15.63 -0.54 4.02
C THR A 134 -14.20 -0.01 3.85
N GLU A 135 -13.21 -0.62 4.50
CA GLU A 135 -11.77 -0.36 4.30
C GLU A 135 -11.22 -0.91 2.97
N ALA A 136 -11.99 -1.70 2.20
CA ALA A 136 -11.53 -2.16 0.89
C ALA A 136 -11.36 -0.93 0.00
N ARG A 137 -10.21 -0.82 -0.64
CA ARG A 137 -9.71 0.44 -1.20
C ARG A 137 -10.31 0.71 -2.59
N LEU A 138 -11.64 0.66 -2.67
CA LEU A 138 -12.48 0.89 -3.86
C LEU A 138 -12.12 2.17 -4.62
N LEU A 139 -11.70 3.21 -3.90
CA LEU A 139 -11.20 4.44 -4.53
C LEU A 139 -10.00 4.16 -5.46
N ARG A 140 -9.03 3.33 -5.07
CA ARG A 140 -7.84 3.05 -5.91
C ARG A 140 -8.24 2.53 -7.28
N SER A 141 -9.17 1.58 -7.34
CA SER A 141 -9.62 0.98 -8.59
C SER A 141 -10.37 1.96 -9.50
N ALA A 142 -11.18 2.85 -8.93
CA ALA A 142 -11.87 3.89 -9.70
C ALA A 142 -10.90 4.93 -10.28
N PHE A 143 -9.90 5.37 -9.51
CA PHE A 143 -8.92 6.37 -9.95
C PHE A 143 -7.97 5.83 -11.03
N VAL A 144 -7.44 4.61 -10.89
CA VAL A 144 -6.58 3.97 -11.91
C VAL A 144 -7.34 3.77 -13.23
N SER A 145 -8.64 3.43 -13.16
CA SER A 145 -9.47 3.24 -14.36
C SER A 145 -9.70 4.56 -15.11
N VAL A 146 -9.89 5.67 -14.41
CA VAL A 146 -10.02 7.01 -15.01
C VAL A 146 -8.73 7.45 -15.69
N CYS A 147 -7.57 7.26 -15.06
CA CYS A 147 -6.27 7.61 -15.65
C CYS A 147 -5.92 6.78 -16.88
N ILE A 148 -6.33 5.51 -16.95
CA ILE A 148 -6.15 4.64 -18.13
C ILE A 148 -7.11 5.06 -19.26
N CYS A 149 -8.36 5.40 -18.95
CA CYS A 149 -9.32 5.92 -19.94
C CYS A 149 -8.84 7.23 -20.56
N ASP A 150 -8.30 8.17 -19.77
CA ASP A 150 -7.72 9.41 -20.27
C ASP A 150 -6.51 9.18 -21.20
N TYR A 151 -5.74 8.10 -20.99
CA TYR A 151 -4.63 7.73 -21.88
C TYR A 151 -5.12 7.16 -23.23
N SER A 152 -6.34 6.62 -23.24
CA SER A 152 -6.96 5.97 -24.41
C SER A 152 -7.63 6.97 -25.35
N ASP A 153 -8.00 8.16 -24.84
CA ASP A 153 -8.82 9.15 -25.54
C ASP A 153 -8.01 10.31 -26.16
N ILE A 154 -6.74 10.08 -26.50
CA ILE A 154 -5.83 11.12 -27.02
C ILE A 154 -5.75 11.04 -28.55
N ASN A 155 -6.76 11.62 -29.20
CA ASN A 155 -6.66 12.08 -30.58
C ASN A 155 -6.81 13.60 -30.59
N SER A 156 -5.69 14.35 -30.47
CA SER A 156 -5.45 15.66 -31.15
C SER A 156 -4.38 16.59 -30.57
N ASN A 157 -3.84 16.44 -29.34
CA ASN A 157 -2.79 17.36 -28.82
C ASN A 157 -1.73 16.64 -27.95
N PHE A 158 -0.72 16.06 -28.62
CA PHE A 158 0.12 14.98 -28.08
C PHE A 158 1.12 15.37 -26.97
N ILE A 159 1.73 16.57 -26.99
CA ILE A 159 2.88 16.85 -26.09
C ILE A 159 2.46 17.59 -24.80
N VAL A 160 1.60 18.60 -24.90
CA VAL A 160 1.15 19.39 -23.72
C VAL A 160 0.19 18.58 -22.83
N SER A 161 -0.68 17.76 -23.45
CA SER A 161 -1.61 16.88 -22.72
C SER A 161 -0.87 15.80 -21.90
N GLN A 162 0.26 15.29 -22.43
CA GLN A 162 1.04 14.24 -21.77
C GLN A 162 1.78 14.74 -20.53
N GLN A 163 2.31 15.98 -20.54
CA GLN A 163 3.00 16.56 -19.38
C GLN A 163 2.02 16.84 -18.22
N LEU A 164 0.81 17.35 -18.54
CA LEU A 164 -0.22 17.68 -17.56
C LEU A 164 -0.87 16.42 -16.96
N SER A 165 -1.15 15.40 -17.78
CA SER A 165 -1.68 14.13 -17.29
C SER A 165 -0.68 13.38 -16.41
N GLN A 166 0.61 13.40 -16.76
CA GLN A 166 1.68 12.84 -15.93
C GLN A 166 1.81 13.58 -14.60
N TYR A 167 1.72 14.91 -14.58
CA TYR A 167 1.72 15.70 -13.35
C TYR A 167 0.60 15.27 -12.41
N TRP A 168 -0.66 15.24 -12.90
CA TRP A 168 -1.79 14.88 -12.06
C TRP A 168 -1.74 13.44 -11.60
N TYR A 169 -1.32 12.51 -12.48
CA TYR A 169 -1.14 11.11 -12.08
C TYR A 169 -0.13 10.98 -10.93
N TYR A 170 1.01 11.68 -11.02
CA TYR A 170 2.04 11.67 -9.98
C TYR A 170 1.57 12.28 -8.65
N ILE A 171 0.94 13.46 -8.71
CA ILE A 171 0.44 14.16 -7.53
C ILE A 171 -0.66 13.35 -6.85
N LEU A 172 -1.62 12.82 -7.61
CA LEU A 172 -2.72 12.02 -7.06
C LEU A 172 -2.19 10.72 -6.44
N GLU A 173 -1.28 10.02 -7.12
CA GLU A 173 -0.73 8.74 -6.63
C GLU A 173 0.10 8.96 -5.35
N MET A 174 0.98 9.98 -5.32
CA MET A 174 1.71 10.33 -4.09
C MET A 174 0.79 10.74 -2.95
N SER A 175 -0.23 11.58 -3.22
CA SER A 175 -1.21 12.01 -2.22
C SER A 175 -1.99 10.82 -1.67
N PHE A 176 -2.32 9.87 -2.54
CA PHE A 176 -3.01 8.66 -2.14
C PHE A 176 -2.11 7.74 -1.30
N TYR A 177 -0.86 7.52 -1.69
CA TYR A 177 0.11 6.80 -0.83
C TYR A 177 0.33 7.49 0.52
N GLY A 178 0.37 8.82 0.55
CA GLY A 178 0.41 9.61 1.77
C GLY A 178 -0.82 9.36 2.66
N CYS A 179 -2.02 9.41 2.08
CA CYS A 179 -3.28 9.09 2.76
C CYS A 179 -3.27 7.69 3.38
N LEU A 180 -2.72 6.69 2.69
CA LEU A 180 -2.60 5.33 3.22
C LEU A 180 -1.63 5.25 4.38
N LEU A 181 -0.50 5.96 4.31
CA LEU A 181 0.49 5.99 5.37
C LEU A 181 -0.11 6.58 6.65
N PHE A 182 -0.85 7.69 6.54
CA PHE A 182 -1.59 8.27 7.67
C PHE A 182 -2.70 7.35 8.18
N SER A 183 -3.47 6.75 7.27
CA SER A 183 -4.56 5.83 7.63
C SER A 183 -4.04 4.58 8.33
N VAL A 184 -2.80 4.15 8.06
CA VAL A 184 -2.22 2.90 8.60
C VAL A 184 -2.19 2.87 10.14
N ALA A 185 -2.13 4.05 10.78
CA ALA A 185 -2.18 4.17 12.23
C ALA A 185 -3.54 3.78 12.82
N PHE A 186 -4.62 3.98 12.07
CA PHE A 186 -6.01 3.74 12.48
C PHE A 186 -6.61 2.47 11.87
N ASP A 187 -6.06 2.03 10.73
CA ASP A 187 -6.47 0.82 10.01
C ASP A 187 -6.14 -0.45 10.81
N VAL A 188 -6.85 -1.53 10.49
CA VAL A 188 -6.61 -2.84 11.10
C VAL A 188 -5.21 -3.34 10.75
N LYS A 189 -4.38 -3.57 11.77
CA LYS A 189 -3.06 -4.19 11.62
C LYS A 189 -3.19 -5.64 11.12
N ARG A 190 -2.65 -5.88 9.92
CA ARG A 190 -2.58 -7.20 9.27
C ARG A 190 -1.24 -7.88 9.57
N LYS A 191 -1.07 -9.12 9.11
CA LYS A 191 0.13 -9.93 9.41
C LYS A 191 1.40 -9.36 8.76
N ASP A 192 1.21 -8.71 7.62
CA ASP A 192 2.18 -8.07 6.73
C ASP A 192 2.29 -6.55 6.99
N PHE A 193 1.92 -6.10 8.19
CA PHE A 193 1.84 -4.66 8.51
C PHE A 193 3.20 -3.95 8.42
N LYS A 194 4.29 -4.59 8.86
CA LYS A 194 5.62 -3.97 8.85
C LYS A 194 6.12 -3.82 7.42
N GLU A 195 5.97 -4.88 6.62
CA GLU A 195 6.34 -4.94 5.21
C GLU A 195 5.55 -3.90 4.41
N GLN A 196 4.25 -3.74 4.70
CA GLN A 196 3.41 -2.73 4.07
C GLN A 196 3.84 -1.29 4.39
N ILE A 197 4.30 -1.01 5.62
CA ILE A 197 4.84 0.30 5.98
C ILE A 197 6.15 0.57 5.26
N ILE A 198 7.07 -0.40 5.27
CA ILE A 198 8.36 -0.28 4.58
C ILE A 198 8.13 -0.02 3.09
N HIS A 199 7.20 -0.75 2.48
CA HIS A 199 6.78 -0.51 1.10
C HIS A 199 6.28 0.92 0.89
N HIS A 200 5.32 1.39 1.69
CA HIS A 200 4.75 2.73 1.51
C HIS A 200 5.78 3.84 1.68
N LEU A 201 6.72 3.68 2.63
CA LEU A 201 7.83 4.61 2.79
C LEU A 201 8.76 4.56 1.58
N ALA A 202 9.16 3.36 1.13
CA ALA A 202 10.01 3.19 -0.03
C ALA A 202 9.38 3.77 -1.31
N THR A 203 8.08 3.54 -1.55
CA THR A 203 7.37 4.12 -2.70
C THR A 203 7.28 5.64 -2.62
N LEU A 204 6.98 6.22 -1.45
CA LEU A 204 6.93 7.68 -1.30
C LEU A 204 8.29 8.34 -1.53
N VAL A 205 9.36 7.73 -1.01
CA VAL A 205 10.73 8.22 -1.23
C VAL A 205 11.14 8.08 -2.69
N LEU A 206 10.84 6.95 -3.35
CA LEU A 206 11.12 6.74 -4.77
C LEU A 206 10.37 7.73 -5.66
N LEU A 207 9.09 7.95 -5.40
CA LEU A 207 8.28 8.92 -6.15
C LEU A 207 8.79 10.35 -5.92
N SER A 208 9.07 10.73 -4.67
CA SER A 208 9.60 12.06 -4.35
C SER A 208 10.96 12.28 -5.03
N PHE A 209 11.87 11.31 -4.95
CA PHE A 209 13.18 11.38 -5.60
C PHE A 209 13.04 11.43 -7.12
N SER A 210 12.22 10.56 -7.70
CA SER A 210 11.99 10.52 -9.14
C SER A 210 11.33 11.80 -9.66
N TRP A 211 10.55 12.51 -8.85
CA TRP A 211 10.03 13.82 -9.18
C TRP A 211 11.12 14.89 -9.16
N CYS A 212 11.87 14.99 -8.05
CA CYS A 212 12.92 15.99 -7.90
C CYS A 212 14.07 15.82 -8.90
N ALA A 213 14.49 14.57 -9.18
CA ALA A 213 15.54 14.25 -10.15
C ALA A 213 15.02 14.15 -11.60
N ASN A 214 13.75 14.50 -11.84
CA ASN A 214 13.11 14.48 -13.16
C ASN A 214 13.12 13.11 -13.87
N TYR A 215 13.10 12.01 -13.10
CA TYR A 215 12.96 10.63 -13.61
C TYR A 215 11.49 10.26 -13.86
N ILE A 216 10.66 11.24 -14.26
CA ILE A 216 9.20 11.13 -14.34
C ILE A 216 8.77 9.93 -15.18
N ARG A 217 9.42 9.69 -16.33
CA ARG A 217 9.09 8.58 -17.24
C ARG A 217 9.29 7.21 -16.60
N VAL A 218 10.39 7.03 -15.86
CA VAL A 218 10.65 5.78 -15.16
C VAL A 218 9.66 5.64 -14.00
N GLY A 219 9.44 6.71 -13.23
CA GLY A 219 8.47 6.74 -12.15
C GLY A 219 7.05 6.38 -12.58
N THR A 220 6.56 6.92 -13.71
CA THR A 220 5.22 6.63 -14.24
C THR A 220 5.09 5.18 -14.69
N LEU A 221 6.11 4.62 -15.36
CA LEU A 221 6.12 3.20 -15.71
C LEU A 221 6.11 2.31 -14.47
N VAL A 222 6.89 2.66 -13.44
CA VAL A 222 6.87 1.95 -12.16
C VAL A 222 5.46 2.00 -11.55
N MET A 223 4.82 3.16 -11.43
CA MET A 223 3.45 3.26 -10.90
C MET A 223 2.46 2.37 -11.67
N LEU A 224 2.45 2.49 -13.00
CA LEU A 224 1.52 1.76 -13.87
C LEU A 224 1.57 0.24 -13.67
N ILE A 225 2.77 -0.34 -13.65
CA ILE A 225 2.91 -1.80 -13.53
C ILE A 225 2.51 -2.32 -12.13
N HIS A 226 2.63 -1.46 -11.10
CA HIS A 226 2.25 -1.80 -9.74
C HIS A 226 0.73 -1.69 -9.56
N ASP A 227 0.11 -0.66 -10.12
CA ASP A 227 -1.34 -0.42 -10.03
C ASP A 227 -2.16 -1.47 -10.78
N ALA A 228 -1.64 -2.01 -11.89
CA ALA A 228 -2.33 -2.98 -12.73
C ALA A 228 -2.84 -4.21 -11.97
N SER A 229 -2.03 -4.78 -11.06
CA SER A 229 -2.45 -5.94 -10.26
C SER A 229 -3.40 -5.57 -9.12
N ASP A 230 -3.26 -4.37 -8.56
CA ASP A 230 -3.97 -3.96 -7.35
C ASP A 230 -5.49 -3.83 -7.59
N VAL A 231 -5.90 -3.43 -8.79
CA VAL A 231 -7.32 -3.39 -9.20
C VAL A 231 -7.98 -4.76 -9.03
N PHE A 232 -7.31 -5.83 -9.47
CA PHE A 232 -7.83 -7.19 -9.35
C PHE A 232 -7.85 -7.67 -7.90
N LEU A 233 -6.82 -7.32 -7.10
CA LEU A 233 -6.74 -7.70 -5.69
C LEU A 233 -7.87 -7.10 -4.85
N GLU A 234 -8.11 -5.80 -5.01
CA GLU A 234 -9.19 -5.12 -4.28
C GLU A 234 -10.57 -5.63 -4.73
N SER A 235 -10.76 -5.85 -6.04
CA SER A 235 -11.96 -6.48 -6.58
C SER A 235 -12.20 -7.87 -5.97
N ALA A 236 -11.19 -8.72 -5.93
CA ALA A 236 -11.29 -10.06 -5.34
C ALA A 236 -11.69 -10.00 -3.86
N LYS A 237 -11.16 -9.06 -3.07
CA LYS A 237 -11.53 -8.87 -1.66
C LYS A 237 -13.00 -8.50 -1.52
N LEU A 238 -13.52 -7.59 -2.35
CA LEU A 238 -14.92 -7.17 -2.32
C LEU A 238 -15.86 -8.33 -2.60
N PHE A 239 -15.59 -9.10 -3.65
CA PHE A 239 -16.41 -10.27 -3.98
C PHE A 239 -16.31 -11.38 -2.92
N ASN A 240 -15.15 -11.55 -2.28
CA ASN A 240 -15.00 -12.46 -1.14
C ASN A 240 -15.92 -12.06 0.02
N TYR A 241 -16.00 -10.76 0.32
CA TYR A 241 -16.86 -10.25 1.38
C TYR A 241 -18.35 -10.34 1.02
N ALA A 242 -18.70 -10.17 -0.25
CA ALA A 242 -20.06 -10.40 -0.78
C ALA A 242 -20.42 -11.90 -0.92
N LYS A 243 -19.51 -12.82 -0.54
CA LYS A 243 -19.66 -14.29 -0.66
C LYS A 243 -19.82 -14.81 -2.09
N TRP A 244 -19.36 -14.07 -3.09
CA TRP A 244 -19.35 -14.52 -4.49
C TRP A 244 -18.06 -15.30 -4.78
N GLU A 245 -18.03 -16.56 -4.33
CA GLU A 245 -16.81 -17.36 -4.32
C GLU A 245 -16.22 -17.62 -5.72
N LYS A 246 -17.06 -17.87 -6.73
CA LYS A 246 -16.59 -18.14 -8.11
C LYS A 246 -15.86 -16.93 -8.68
N THR A 247 -16.49 -15.75 -8.64
CA THR A 247 -15.89 -14.49 -9.12
C THR A 247 -14.64 -14.12 -8.33
N CYS A 248 -14.67 -14.28 -7.01
CA CYS A 248 -13.50 -14.06 -6.15
C CYS A 248 -12.32 -14.94 -6.55
N LYS A 249 -12.54 -16.25 -6.77
CA LYS A 249 -11.48 -17.18 -7.16
C LYS A 249 -10.89 -16.81 -8.52
N THR A 250 -11.72 -16.51 -9.52
CA THR A 250 -11.27 -16.07 -10.84
C THR A 250 -10.44 -14.79 -10.76
N LEU A 251 -10.92 -13.77 -10.04
CA LEU A 251 -10.20 -12.51 -9.88
C LEU A 251 -8.90 -12.67 -9.09
N PHE A 252 -8.86 -13.58 -8.11
CA PHE A 252 -7.63 -13.87 -7.37
C PHE A 252 -6.56 -14.54 -8.25
N VAL A 253 -6.96 -15.46 -9.13
CA VAL A 253 -6.05 -16.07 -10.11
C VAL A 253 -5.55 -15.04 -11.11
N LEU A 254 -6.45 -14.19 -11.64
CA LEU A 254 -6.08 -13.10 -12.55
C LEU A 254 -5.11 -12.12 -11.89
N PHE A 255 -5.41 -11.70 -10.66
CA PHE A 255 -4.51 -10.92 -9.82
C PHE A 255 -3.12 -11.55 -9.73
N ALA A 256 -3.05 -12.85 -9.40
CA ALA A 256 -1.77 -13.54 -9.25
C ALA A 256 -0.97 -13.56 -10.56
N ILE A 257 -1.61 -13.85 -11.69
CA ILE A 257 -0.94 -13.84 -13.01
C ILE A 257 -0.39 -12.45 -13.31
N VAL A 258 -1.23 -11.41 -13.20
CA VAL A 258 -0.83 -10.02 -13.47
C VAL A 258 0.30 -9.61 -12.54
N PHE A 259 0.20 -9.90 -11.23
CA PHE A 259 1.24 -9.60 -10.25
C PHE A 259 2.58 -10.25 -10.60
N MET A 260 2.60 -11.53 -10.99
CA MET A 260 3.84 -12.22 -11.34
C MET A 260 4.46 -11.62 -12.60
N VAL A 261 3.67 -11.36 -13.64
CA VAL A 261 4.18 -10.79 -14.90
C VAL A 261 4.67 -9.36 -14.68
N THR A 262 3.88 -8.49 -14.05
CA THR A 262 4.26 -7.07 -13.92
C THR A 262 5.40 -6.88 -12.94
N ARG A 263 5.38 -7.55 -11.77
CA ARG A 263 6.33 -7.28 -10.67
C ARG A 263 7.53 -8.21 -10.59
N LEU A 264 7.48 -9.42 -11.16
CA LEU A 264 8.62 -10.35 -11.18
C LEU A 264 9.25 -10.53 -12.56
N ILE A 265 8.58 -10.13 -13.64
CA ILE A 265 9.14 -10.20 -14.99
C ILE A 265 9.46 -8.79 -15.50
N ILE A 266 8.44 -7.96 -15.72
CA ILE A 266 8.62 -6.62 -16.31
C ILE A 266 9.45 -5.73 -15.39
N PHE A 267 9.14 -5.68 -14.09
CA PHE A 267 9.87 -4.81 -13.15
C PHE A 267 11.39 -5.07 -13.10
N PRO A 268 11.88 -6.30 -12.79
CA PRO A 268 13.33 -6.53 -12.72
C PRO A 268 14.03 -6.56 -14.07
N PHE A 269 13.47 -7.27 -15.07
CA PHE A 269 14.18 -7.49 -16.33
C PHE A 269 14.08 -6.33 -17.31
N TRP A 270 13.06 -5.46 -17.18
CA TRP A 270 12.93 -4.27 -18.03
C TRP A 270 13.22 -3.00 -17.26
N LEU A 271 12.47 -2.67 -16.19
CA LEU A 271 12.61 -1.36 -15.53
C LEU A 271 13.91 -1.21 -14.72
N ILE A 272 14.26 -2.21 -13.90
CA ILE A 272 15.54 -2.18 -13.17
C ILE A 272 16.71 -2.29 -14.15
N HIS A 273 16.64 -3.17 -15.15
CA HIS A 273 17.67 -3.24 -16.19
C HIS A 273 17.86 -1.88 -16.89
N CYS A 274 16.76 -1.20 -17.24
CA CYS A 274 16.84 0.10 -17.90
C CYS A 274 17.53 1.18 -17.04
N THR A 275 17.29 1.16 -15.73
CA THR A 275 17.83 2.14 -14.78
C THR A 275 19.23 1.78 -14.30
N TRP A 276 19.63 0.52 -14.42
CA TRP A 276 20.96 0.03 -14.07
C TRP A 276 21.96 0.17 -15.22
N VAL A 277 21.56 -0.15 -16.46
CA VAL A 277 22.48 -0.26 -17.61
C VAL A 277 22.59 1.04 -18.40
N TYR A 278 21.48 1.62 -18.85
CA TYR A 278 21.53 2.76 -19.80
C TYR A 278 22.16 4.03 -19.21
N PRO A 279 21.89 4.45 -17.95
CA PRO A 279 22.47 5.69 -17.42
C PRO A 279 24.00 5.69 -17.41
N VAL A 280 24.61 4.54 -17.14
CA VAL A 280 26.08 4.37 -17.05
C VAL A 280 26.76 4.46 -18.42
N LEU A 281 26.00 4.32 -19.52
CA LEU A 281 26.51 4.54 -20.87
C LEU A 281 26.70 6.03 -21.20
N TYR A 282 25.98 6.91 -20.51
CA TYR A 282 26.01 8.36 -20.76
C TYR A 282 26.77 9.13 -19.68
N TYR A 283 26.64 8.71 -18.41
CA TYR A 283 27.24 9.39 -17.27
C TYR A 283 27.91 8.39 -16.34
N PRO A 284 29.03 8.77 -15.67
CA PRO A 284 29.61 7.94 -14.63
C PRO A 284 28.61 7.76 -13.47
N ALA A 285 28.70 6.63 -12.77
CA ALA A 285 27.84 6.35 -11.63
C ALA A 285 28.06 7.38 -10.51
N PHE A 286 26.96 7.92 -9.97
CA PHE A 286 26.94 8.91 -8.89
C PHE A 286 26.00 8.42 -7.77
N PHE A 287 25.96 9.13 -6.63
CA PHE A 287 25.22 8.65 -5.46
C PHE A 287 23.71 8.51 -5.73
N GLY A 288 23.07 9.47 -6.41
CA GLY A 288 21.65 9.37 -6.81
C GLY A 288 21.33 8.14 -7.66
N TYR A 289 22.23 7.71 -8.55
CA TYR A 289 22.08 6.46 -9.31
C TYR A 289 22.05 5.22 -8.39
N TYR A 290 22.99 5.11 -7.45
CA TYR A 290 23.03 4.00 -6.49
C TYR A 290 21.83 4.02 -5.55
N PHE A 291 21.45 5.20 -5.07
CA PHE A 291 20.30 5.38 -4.19
C PHE A 291 19.00 4.92 -4.85
N PHE A 292 18.74 5.39 -6.07
CA PHE A 292 17.52 5.04 -6.80
C PHE A 292 17.43 3.53 -7.07
N ASN A 293 18.50 2.93 -7.61
CA ASN A 293 18.53 1.50 -7.90
C ASN A 293 18.42 0.64 -6.63
N THR A 294 19.05 1.05 -5.52
CA THR A 294 18.92 0.34 -4.24
C THR A 294 17.47 0.33 -3.76
N MET A 295 16.76 1.45 -3.86
CA MET A 295 15.35 1.53 -3.47
C MET A 295 14.44 0.68 -4.37
N LEU A 296 14.73 0.59 -5.68
CA LEU A 296 14.02 -0.32 -6.59
C LEU A 296 14.26 -1.80 -6.23
N VAL A 297 15.48 -2.15 -5.81
CA VAL A 297 15.79 -3.51 -5.33
C VAL A 297 15.08 -3.82 -4.02
N VAL A 298 14.97 -2.85 -3.09
CA VAL A 298 14.16 -3.01 -1.87
C VAL A 298 12.70 -3.32 -2.22
N LEU A 299 12.12 -2.59 -3.19
CA LEU A 299 10.79 -2.90 -3.71
C LEU A 299 10.71 -4.32 -4.29
N LEU A 300 11.68 -4.73 -5.11
CA LEU A 300 11.72 -6.08 -5.68
C LEU A 300 11.72 -7.17 -4.60
N CYS A 301 12.53 -7.01 -3.55
CA CYS A 301 12.58 -7.94 -2.42
C CYS A 301 11.22 -8.07 -1.72
N LEU A 302 10.50 -6.96 -1.53
CA LEU A 302 9.14 -6.98 -0.99
C LEU A 302 8.16 -7.70 -1.93
N HIS A 303 8.29 -7.51 -3.24
CA HIS A 303 7.48 -8.22 -4.23
C HIS A 303 7.74 -9.73 -4.23
N ILE A 304 8.99 -10.16 -4.08
CA ILE A 304 9.33 -11.59 -3.94
C ILE A 304 8.70 -12.16 -2.67
N PHE A 305 8.75 -11.43 -1.55
CA PHE A 305 8.09 -11.83 -0.31
C PHE A 305 6.58 -12.01 -0.49
N TRP A 306 5.89 -11.06 -1.13
CA TRP A 306 4.46 -11.18 -1.39
C TRP A 306 4.12 -12.24 -2.43
N ALA A 307 4.95 -12.43 -3.46
CA ALA A 307 4.81 -13.51 -4.43
C ALA A 307 4.81 -14.87 -3.73
N TYR A 308 5.71 -15.08 -2.77
CA TYR A 308 5.74 -16.29 -1.95
C TYR A 308 4.42 -16.49 -1.17
N LEU A 309 3.86 -15.43 -0.57
CA LEU A 309 2.57 -15.52 0.13
C LEU A 309 1.41 -15.86 -0.82
N ILE A 310 1.39 -15.26 -2.01
CA ILE A 310 0.38 -15.51 -3.05
C ILE A 310 0.45 -16.97 -3.51
N LEU A 311 1.64 -17.48 -3.83
CA LEU A 311 1.85 -18.87 -4.22
C LEU A 311 1.44 -19.84 -3.12
N ARG A 312 1.75 -19.51 -1.86
CA ARG A 312 1.30 -20.32 -0.70
C ARG A 312 -0.22 -20.37 -0.60
N MET A 313 -0.92 -19.27 -0.88
CA MET A 313 -2.38 -19.23 -0.92
C MET A 313 -2.94 -20.05 -2.08
N ILE A 314 -2.38 -19.93 -3.29
CA ILE A 314 -2.78 -20.72 -4.47
C ILE A 314 -2.62 -22.22 -4.20
N ARG A 315 -1.47 -22.63 -3.66
CA ARG A 315 -1.23 -24.03 -3.27
C ARG A 315 -2.29 -24.51 -2.29
N LYS A 316 -2.65 -23.69 -1.30
CA LYS A 316 -3.74 -24.03 -0.37
C LYS A 316 -5.10 -24.14 -1.06
N PHE A 317 -5.38 -23.34 -2.08
CA PHE A 317 -6.63 -23.43 -2.83
C PHE A 317 -6.69 -24.66 -3.75
N MET A 318 -5.60 -25.01 -4.43
CA MET A 318 -5.56 -26.15 -5.36
C MET A 318 -5.52 -27.49 -4.62
N PHE A 319 -4.71 -27.59 -3.56
CA PHE A 319 -4.50 -28.84 -2.83
C PHE A 319 -5.34 -28.94 -1.54
N GLY A 320 -6.10 -27.89 -1.19
CA GLY A 320 -6.98 -27.86 -0.02
C GLY A 320 -8.21 -28.76 -0.10
N THR A 321 -8.46 -29.41 -1.24
CA THR A 321 -9.47 -30.50 -1.39
C THR A 321 -8.83 -31.89 -1.26
N VAL A 322 -7.50 -31.99 -1.10
CA VAL A 322 -6.86 -33.27 -0.76
C VAL A 322 -6.65 -33.27 0.76
N SER A 323 -7.70 -33.64 1.48
CA SER A 323 -7.54 -34.16 2.85
C SER A 323 -6.78 -35.48 2.78
N LEU A 324 -5.69 -35.64 3.53
CA LEU A 324 -5.41 -36.77 4.43
C LEU A 324 -3.95 -36.73 4.96
N LEU A 325 -3.87 -36.97 6.28
CA LEU A 325 -2.71 -37.14 7.18
C LEU A 325 -2.04 -35.87 7.72
#